data_AF-Q0YPD7-F1
#
_entry.id   AF-Q0YPD7-F1
#
_cell.length_a   1.000
_cell.length_b   1.000
_cell.length_c   1.000
_cell.angle_alpha   90.00
_cell.angle_beta   90.00
_cell.angle_gamma   90.00
#
_symmetry.space_group_name_H-M   'P 1'
#
loop_
_entity.id
_entity.type
_entity.pdbx_description
1 polymer ?
#
loop_
_entity_poly.entity_id
_entity_poly.type
_entity_poly.pdbx_seq_one_letter_code
_entity_poly.pdbx_strand_id
1 'polypeptide(L)'
;MAIFALPHKNTTIKVDGDDVALTYGAGEVGYITISLSTAQAVTWWKAVDTISGVYDQSIGLVETQDADHGPKTIKLAISKFTDSAHFVFWKAKFLGIHTPTDHYYFVPDELNGKVVGFDWKTA
;
A
#
# COMPACT_ATOMS: atom_id res chain seq x y z
N MET A 1 2.02 -4.41 -15.91
CA MET A 1 1.28 -4.25 -14.65
C MET A 1 0.74 -5.62 -14.27
N ALA A 2 1.05 -6.09 -13.05
CA ALA A 2 0.62 -7.40 -12.57
C ALA A 2 -0.49 -7.25 -11.52
N ILE A 3 -1.35 -8.27 -11.43
CA ILE A 3 -2.54 -8.30 -10.57
C ILE A 3 -2.43 -9.51 -9.63
N PHE A 4 -2.62 -9.27 -8.34
CA PHE A 4 -2.49 -10.29 -7.29
C PHE A 4 -3.61 -10.16 -6.25
N ALA A 5 -3.88 -11.25 -5.53
CA ALA A 5 -4.64 -11.20 -4.29
C ALA A 5 -3.70 -10.80 -3.13
N LEU A 6 -4.19 -10.00 -2.20
CA LEU A 6 -3.46 -9.62 -1.01
C LEU A 6 -3.37 -10.81 -0.03
N PRO A 7 -2.17 -11.21 0.42
CA PRO A 7 -2.04 -12.34 1.35
C PRO A 7 -2.63 -12.04 2.73
N HIS A 8 -3.45 -12.93 3.29
CA HIS A 8 -4.12 -12.74 4.60
C HIS A 8 -3.21 -12.90 5.85
N LYS A 9 -1.88 -12.86 5.69
CA LYS A 9 -0.92 -13.02 6.79
C LYS A 9 0.37 -12.25 6.51
N ASN A 10 1.13 -11.97 7.58
CA ASN A 10 2.43 -11.35 7.46
C ASN A 10 3.32 -12.16 6.52
N THR A 11 3.85 -11.51 5.49
CA THR A 11 4.66 -12.14 4.44
C THR A 11 5.46 -11.09 3.70
N THR A 12 6.40 -11.52 2.85
CA THR A 12 6.99 -10.64 1.85
C THR A 12 6.22 -10.79 0.54
N ILE A 13 5.93 -9.66 -0.11
CA ILE A 13 5.38 -9.58 -1.47
C ILE A 13 6.41 -8.96 -2.41
N LYS A 14 6.23 -9.18 -3.71
CA LYS A 14 7.08 -8.59 -4.75
C LYS A 14 6.40 -7.40 -5.41
N VAL A 15 7.12 -6.29 -5.53
CA VAL A 15 6.65 -5.06 -6.19
C VAL A 15 7.74 -4.56 -7.12
N ASP A 16 7.52 -4.65 -8.42
CA ASP A 16 8.53 -4.31 -9.45
C ASP A 16 9.90 -4.99 -9.22
N GLY A 17 9.89 -6.20 -8.65
CA GLY A 17 11.10 -6.96 -8.27
C GLY A 17 11.60 -6.73 -6.84
N ASP A 18 11.17 -5.65 -6.19
CA ASP A 18 11.57 -5.31 -4.82
C ASP A 18 10.84 -6.17 -3.79
N ASP A 19 11.48 -6.41 -2.64
CA ASP A 19 10.84 -7.04 -1.48
C ASP A 19 10.13 -6.01 -0.61
N VAL A 20 8.83 -6.21 -0.41
CA VAL A 20 8.01 -5.42 0.51
C VAL A 20 7.45 -6.34 1.58
N ALA A 21 7.82 -6.08 2.84
CA ALA A 21 7.24 -6.80 3.96
C ALA A 21 5.83 -6.27 4.23
N LEU A 22 4.85 -7.16 4.08
CA LEU A 22 3.44 -6.94 4.41
C LEU A 22 3.20 -7.39 5.85
N THR A 23 2.59 -6.52 6.64
CA THR A 23 2.27 -6.76 8.04
C THR A 23 0.83 -6.37 8.36
N TYR A 24 0.24 -7.07 9.32
CA TYR A 24 -1.08 -6.78 9.87
C TYR A 24 -0.99 -6.50 11.36
N GLY A 25 -1.50 -5.35 11.77
CA GLY A 25 -1.64 -4.94 13.15
C GLY A 25 -3.11 -4.74 13.54
N ALA A 26 -3.37 -4.63 14.85
CA ALA A 26 -4.67 -4.22 15.36
C ALA A 26 -4.87 -2.71 15.11
N GLY A 27 -6.06 -2.34 14.63
CA GLY A 27 -6.49 -0.97 14.42
C GLY A 27 -7.88 -0.72 15.02
N GLU A 28 -8.59 0.26 14.48
CA GLU A 28 -9.90 0.69 14.96
C GLU A 28 -11.02 0.19 14.05
N VAL A 29 -11.99 -0.54 14.61
CA VAL A 29 -13.16 -1.02 13.86
C VAL A 29 -13.90 0.15 13.22
N GLY A 30 -14.34 -0.04 11.97
CA GLY A 30 -14.88 1.01 11.11
C GLY A 30 -13.82 1.67 10.23
N TYR A 31 -12.54 1.29 10.38
CA TYR A 31 -11.44 1.85 9.60
C TYR A 31 -10.42 0.79 9.15
N ILE A 32 -9.78 1.09 8.03
CA ILE A 32 -8.55 0.43 7.56
C ILE A 32 -7.46 1.48 7.62
N THR A 33 -6.37 1.19 8.34
CA THR A 33 -5.20 2.07 8.38
C THR A 33 -4.12 1.49 7.49
N ILE A 34 -3.61 2.26 6.54
CA ILE A 34 -2.48 1.88 5.70
C ILE A 34 -1.24 2.56 6.28
N SER A 35 -0.15 1.81 6.44
CA SER A 35 1.14 2.33 6.86
C SER A 35 2.20 2.01 5.81
N LEU A 36 3.04 2.98 5.48
CA LEU A 36 4.18 2.80 4.57
C LEU A 36 5.46 3.26 5.27
N SER A 37 6.47 2.38 5.24
CA SER A 37 7.84 2.68 5.63
C SER A 37 8.79 2.19 4.55
N THR A 38 9.99 2.76 4.51
CA THR A 38 11.07 2.28 3.65
C THR A 38 12.34 2.06 4.46
N ALA A 39 13.21 1.16 3.99
CA ALA A 39 14.55 1.07 4.52
C ALA A 39 15.33 2.36 4.21
N GLN A 40 16.25 2.74 5.10
CA GLN A 40 17.08 3.95 4.99
C GLN A 40 17.91 4.01 3.69
N ALA A 41 18.16 2.86 3.05
CA ALA A 41 18.88 2.79 1.78
C ALA A 41 18.00 3.08 0.55
N VAL A 42 16.67 3.14 0.70
CA VAL A 42 15.74 3.44 -0.39
C VAL A 42 15.70 4.94 -0.61
N THR A 43 16.33 5.41 -1.68
CA THR A 43 16.40 6.85 -2.01
C THR A 43 15.33 7.30 -3.00
N TRP A 44 14.58 6.38 -3.58
CA TRP A 44 13.59 6.68 -4.62
C TRP A 44 12.19 6.80 -4.01
N TRP A 45 11.36 7.68 -4.58
CA TRP A 45 9.97 7.84 -4.16
C TRP A 45 9.20 6.51 -4.30
N LYS A 46 8.42 6.19 -3.27
CA LYS A 46 7.53 5.02 -3.19
C LYS A 46 6.17 5.46 -2.69
N ALA A 47 5.10 4.85 -3.18
CA ALA A 47 3.78 5.06 -2.62
C ALA A 47 2.88 3.83 -2.69
N VAL A 48 1.84 3.85 -1.84
CA VAL A 48 0.72 2.93 -1.88
C VAL A 48 -0.55 3.77 -2.01
N ASP A 49 -1.22 3.61 -3.14
CA ASP A 49 -2.52 4.21 -3.41
C ASP A 49 -3.61 3.18 -3.12
N THR A 50 -4.65 3.59 -2.41
CA THR A 50 -5.80 2.76 -2.10
C THR A 50 -6.92 3.11 -3.05
N ILE A 51 -7.32 2.14 -3.86
CA ILE A 51 -8.30 2.28 -4.91
C ILE A 51 -9.58 1.54 -4.52
N SER A 52 -10.74 2.15 -4.77
CA SER A 52 -12.03 1.46 -4.61
C SER A 52 -13.11 2.00 -5.56
N GLY A 53 -14.17 1.20 -5.78
CA GLY A 53 -15.30 1.59 -6.63
C GLY A 53 -15.22 1.08 -8.06
N VAL A 54 -16.31 1.32 -8.81
CA VAL A 54 -16.50 0.89 -10.21
C VAL A 54 -15.61 1.64 -11.21
N TYR A 55 -14.99 2.74 -10.78
CA TYR A 55 -14.13 3.60 -11.60
C TYR A 55 -12.70 3.71 -11.08
N ASP A 56 -12.28 2.76 -10.23
CA ASP A 56 -10.94 2.74 -9.66
C ASP A 56 -10.55 4.10 -9.04
N GLN A 57 -11.44 4.64 -8.20
CA GLN A 57 -11.22 5.92 -7.56
C GLN A 57 -10.16 5.78 -6.46
N SER A 58 -9.13 6.62 -6.49
CA SER A 58 -8.22 6.80 -5.36
C SER A 58 -8.97 7.39 -4.17
N ILE A 59 -8.96 6.65 -3.06
CA ILE A 59 -9.57 7.05 -1.79
C ILE A 59 -8.52 7.38 -0.73
N GLY A 60 -7.23 7.16 -1.02
CA GLY A 60 -6.14 7.55 -0.15
C GLY A 60 -4.77 7.11 -0.65
N LEU A 61 -3.79 8.02 -0.58
CA LEU A 61 -2.40 7.80 -0.96
C LEU A 61 -1.49 7.99 0.26
N VAL A 62 -0.52 7.09 0.43
CA VAL A 62 0.60 7.27 1.36
C VAL A 62 1.91 7.09 0.62
N GLU A 63 2.84 8.02 0.81
CA GLU A 63 4.08 8.10 0.02
C GLU A 63 5.29 8.52 0.85
N THR A 64 6.46 7.99 0.51
CA THR A 64 7.77 8.25 1.14
C THR A 64 8.78 8.67 0.08
N GLN A 65 9.75 9.52 0.41
CA GLN A 65 10.79 9.97 -0.52
C GLN A 65 12.04 10.47 0.22
N ASP A 66 13.21 10.25 -0.38
CA ASP A 66 14.49 10.76 0.11
C ASP A 66 14.69 10.44 1.60
N ALA A 67 14.77 11.45 2.48
CA ALA A 67 14.97 11.27 3.91
C ALA A 67 13.70 10.91 4.70
N ASP A 68 12.52 10.92 4.07
CA ASP A 68 11.25 10.55 4.68
C ASP A 68 11.01 9.04 4.50
N HIS A 69 11.46 8.27 5.49
CA HIS A 69 11.35 6.81 5.50
C HIS A 69 10.15 6.25 6.28
N GLY A 70 9.25 7.11 6.75
CA GLY A 70 8.07 6.72 7.53
C GLY A 70 8.37 6.20 8.95
N PRO A 71 7.41 5.52 9.61
CA PRO A 71 6.11 5.13 9.06
C PRO A 71 5.20 6.33 8.80
N LYS A 72 4.66 6.41 7.59
CA LYS A 72 3.57 7.32 7.25
C LYS A 72 2.28 6.53 7.19
N THR A 73 1.19 7.15 7.63
CA THR A 73 -0.08 6.46 7.73
C THR A 73 -1.21 7.26 7.13
N ILE A 74 -2.21 6.53 6.63
CA ILE A 74 -3.51 7.07 6.27
C ILE A 74 -4.59 6.15 6.85
N LYS A 75 -5.60 6.75 7.48
CA LYS A 75 -6.74 6.05 8.08
C LYS A 75 -7.97 6.29 7.22
N LEU A 76 -8.53 5.22 6.66
CA LEU A 76 -9.67 5.26 5.74
C LEU A 76 -10.88 4.62 6.39
N ALA A 77 -12.03 5.31 6.38
CA ALA A 77 -13.27 4.74 6.87
C ALA A 77 -13.72 3.58 5.97
N ILE A 78 -14.17 2.48 6.56
CA ILE A 78 -14.62 1.29 5.83
C ILE A 78 -15.77 1.61 4.87
N SER A 79 -16.59 2.61 5.20
CA SER A 79 -17.69 3.10 4.36
C SER A 79 -17.25 3.77 3.05
N LYS A 80 -15.95 4.05 2.87
CA LYS A 80 -15.39 4.54 1.60
C LYS A 80 -15.09 3.41 0.61
N PHE A 81 -15.08 2.17 1.08
CA PHE A 81 -14.77 1.01 0.26
C PHE A 81 -16.05 0.42 -0.32
N THR A 82 -15.96 -0.05 -1.57
CA THR A 82 -16.94 -0.93 -2.20
C THR A 82 -16.35 -2.34 -2.33
N ASP A 83 -17.13 -3.27 -2.87
CA ASP A 83 -16.72 -4.68 -3.06
C ASP A 83 -15.47 -4.86 -3.94
N SER A 84 -15.10 -3.84 -4.73
CA SER A 84 -13.84 -3.79 -5.46
C SER A 84 -12.89 -2.84 -4.75
N ALA A 85 -11.85 -3.38 -4.12
CA ALA A 85 -10.79 -2.61 -3.49
C ALA A 85 -9.43 -3.26 -3.75
N HIS A 86 -8.43 -2.41 -4.00
CA HIS A 86 -7.07 -2.86 -4.17
C HIS A 86 -6.05 -1.78 -3.82
N PHE A 87 -4.84 -2.21 -3.50
CA PHE A 87 -3.69 -1.34 -3.38
C PHE A 87 -2.96 -1.28 -4.71
N VAL A 88 -2.59 -0.06 -5.14
CA VAL A 88 -1.69 0.17 -6.27
C VAL A 88 -0.37 0.66 -5.70
N PHE A 89 0.68 -0.08 -5.99
CA PHE A 89 2.02 0.32 -5.63
C PHE A 89 2.60 1.21 -6.70
N TRP A 90 3.26 2.27 -6.27
CA TRP A 90 3.93 3.20 -7.15
C TRP A 90 5.40 3.34 -6.77
N LYS A 91 6.24 3.52 -7.78
CA LYS A 91 7.68 3.72 -7.64
C LYS A 91 8.15 4.75 -8.67
N ALA A 92 9.07 5.63 -8.27
CA ALA A 92 9.77 6.46 -9.24
C ALA A 92 10.67 5.59 -10.13
N LYS A 93 10.63 5.83 -11.45
CA LYS A 93 11.48 5.18 -12.45
C LYS A 93 12.36 6.23 -13.15
N PHE A 94 13.03 5.85 -14.24
CA PHE A 94 13.97 6.70 -14.97
C PHE A 94 13.51 8.16 -15.05
N LEU A 95 14.40 9.08 -14.66
CA LEU A 95 14.14 10.54 -14.54
C LEU A 95 13.08 10.94 -13.50
N GLY A 96 12.84 10.11 -12.48
CA GLY A 96 11.92 10.42 -11.38
C GLY A 96 10.44 10.26 -11.75
N ILE A 97 10.10 9.59 -12.85
CA ILE A 97 8.70 9.42 -13.27
C ILE A 97 7.99 8.44 -12.34
N HIS A 98 6.94 8.91 -11.64
CA HIS A 98 6.13 8.08 -10.75
C HIS A 98 5.24 7.15 -11.58
N THR A 99 5.49 5.84 -11.47
CA THR A 99 4.84 4.83 -12.30
C THR A 99 4.10 3.82 -11.42
N PRO A 100 2.84 3.47 -11.71
CA PRO A 100 2.17 2.37 -11.03
C PRO A 100 2.77 1.04 -11.50
N THR A 101 3.01 0.10 -10.57
CA THR A 101 3.71 -1.17 -10.89
C THR A 101 2.80 -2.38 -10.72
N ASP A 102 2.22 -2.55 -9.53
CA ASP A 102 1.53 -3.77 -9.10
C ASP A 102 0.23 -3.47 -8.36
N HIS A 103 -0.76 -4.33 -8.56
CA HIS A 103 -2.10 -4.21 -7.96
C HIS A 103 -2.37 -5.41 -7.04
N TYR A 104 -2.78 -5.13 -5.80
CA TYR A 104 -3.12 -6.15 -4.80
C TYR A 104 -4.54 -5.99 -4.31
N TYR A 105 -5.42 -6.90 -4.72
CA TYR A 105 -6.85 -6.89 -4.42
C TYR A 105 -7.13 -7.51 -3.05
N PHE A 106 -8.10 -6.96 -2.33
CA PHE A 106 -8.52 -7.44 -1.02
C PHE A 106 -10.01 -7.25 -0.81
N VAL A 107 -10.58 -7.96 0.15
CA VAL A 107 -11.95 -7.76 0.61
C VAL A 107 -11.92 -6.80 1.80
N PRO A 108 -12.54 -5.59 1.71
CA PRO A 108 -12.43 -4.58 2.76
C PRO A 108 -12.84 -5.07 4.16
N ASP A 109 -13.90 -5.87 4.26
CA ASP A 109 -14.40 -6.38 5.53
C ASP A 109 -13.38 -7.25 6.28
N GLU A 110 -12.49 -7.95 5.56
CA GLU A 110 -11.42 -8.74 6.18
C GLU A 110 -10.34 -7.86 6.83
N LEU A 111 -10.22 -6.62 6.38
CA LEU A 111 -9.26 -5.63 6.87
C LEU A 111 -9.89 -4.59 7.81
N ASN A 112 -11.20 -4.68 8.06
CA ASN A 112 -11.89 -3.78 8.99
C ASN A 112 -11.28 -3.89 10.40
N GLY A 113 -10.84 -2.74 10.94
CA GLY A 113 -10.15 -2.70 12.22
C GLY A 113 -8.69 -3.16 12.17
N LYS A 114 -8.06 -3.17 10.99
CA LYS A 114 -6.64 -3.52 10.82
C LYS A 114 -5.78 -2.32 10.46
N VAL A 115 -4.52 -2.42 10.86
CA VAL A 115 -3.41 -1.64 10.28
C VAL A 115 -2.68 -2.55 9.29
N VAL A 116 -2.67 -2.17 8.02
CA VAL A 116 -1.96 -2.86 6.95
C VAL A 116 -0.66 -2.11 6.70
N GLY A 117 0.46 -2.71 7.11
CA GLY A 117 1.79 -2.10 6.99
C GLY A 117 2.57 -2.66 5.81
N PHE A 118 3.15 -1.77 5.02
CA PHE A 118 4.06 -2.06 3.93
C PHE A 118 5.43 -1.48 4.27
N ASP A 119 6.45 -2.34 4.32
CA ASP A 119 7.82 -1.95 4.64
C ASP A 119 8.75 -2.36 3.51
N TRP A 120 9.17 -1.37 2.72
CA TRP A 120 9.94 -1.56 1.49
C TRP A 120 11.42 -1.76 1.80
N LYS A 121 11.97 -2.95 1.51
CA LYS A 121 13.30 -3.35 1.97
C LYS A 121 14.44 -3.01 1.01
N THR A 122 14.16 -3.02 -0.29
CA THR A 122 15.17 -2.87 -1.34
C THR A 122 14.79 -1.80 -2.34
N ALA A 123 15.79 -1.10 -2.87
CA ALA A 123 15.62 -0.06 -3.89
C ALA A 123 15.56 -0.65 -5.31
#